data_AF-A0A7X3TRP0-F1
#
_entry.id   AF-A0A7X3TRP0-F1
#
_cell.length_a   1.000
_cell.length_b   1.000
_cell.length_c   1.000
_cell.angle_alpha   90.00
_cell.angle_beta   90.00
_cell.angle_gamma   90.00
#
_symmetry.space_group_name_H-M   'P 1'
#
loop_
_entity.id
_entity.type
_entity.pdbx_description
1 polymer ?
#
loop_
_entity_poly.entity_id
_entity_poly.type
_entity_poly.pdbx_seq_one_letter_code
_entity_poly.pdbx_strand_id
1 'polypeptide(L)'
;MYVGTRSGQKWGEKYFDWNGEKDRLPQKGETLTATGSVHLREALGCRAPIIGAIAPEEQVRVLQARIVANCHHWVQVKRIQKKEH
;
A
#
# COMPACT_ATOMS: atom_id res chain seq x y z
N MET A 1 -8.63 -1.66 -5.38
CA MET A 1 -8.15 -2.06 -4.04
C MET A 1 -7.25 -0.94 -3.51
N TYR A 2 -7.37 -0.63 -2.24
CA TYR A 2 -6.64 0.44 -1.58
C TYR A 2 -5.85 -0.10 -0.39
N VAL A 3 -4.68 0.48 -0.16
CA VAL A 3 -3.93 0.32 1.08
C VAL A 3 -3.67 1.70 1.66
N GLY A 4 -3.63 1.79 2.98
CA GLY A 4 -3.42 3.08 3.64
C GLY A 4 -2.63 2.96 4.92
N THR A 5 -1.93 4.04 5.25
CA THR A 5 -1.21 4.23 6.51
C THR A 5 -1.73 5.48 7.20
N ARG A 6 -1.61 5.53 8.53
CA ARG A 6 -2.03 6.69 9.33
C ARG A 6 -1.20 7.91 8.93
N SER A 7 -1.82 9.08 8.84
CA SER A 7 -1.10 10.33 8.61
C SER A 7 -0.10 10.59 9.73
N GLY A 8 1.13 10.91 9.34
CA GLY A 8 2.28 11.01 10.25
C GLY A 8 3.05 9.69 10.45
N GLN A 9 2.54 8.56 9.95
CA GLN A 9 3.26 7.29 9.95
C GLN A 9 4.00 7.10 8.63
N LYS A 10 5.30 6.83 8.71
CA LYS A 10 6.18 6.65 7.55
C LYS A 10 5.78 5.42 6.73
N TRP A 11 5.75 5.57 5.41
CA TRP A 11 5.69 4.43 4.49
C TRP A 11 7.09 3.79 4.49
N GLY A 12 7.25 2.63 5.11
CA GLY A 12 8.60 2.06 5.31
C GLY A 12 8.71 1.18 6.55
N GLU A 13 8.33 1.73 7.71
CA GLU A 13 8.74 1.12 8.99
C GLU A 13 7.99 -0.16 9.38
N LYS A 14 6.80 -0.42 8.81
CA LYS A 14 5.96 -1.57 9.22
C LYS A 14 5.22 -2.32 8.12
N TYR A 15 5.10 -1.77 6.91
CA TYR A 15 4.13 -2.27 5.93
C TYR A 15 4.65 -2.42 4.50
N PHE A 16 5.51 -1.52 4.01
CA PHE A 16 6.12 -1.63 2.68
C PHE A 16 7.58 -1.17 2.72
N ASP A 17 8.49 -1.89 2.05
CA ASP A 17 9.82 -1.42 1.69
C ASP A 17 9.74 -0.73 0.33
N TRP A 18 10.39 0.42 0.24
CA TRP A 18 10.43 1.20 -0.98
C TRP A 18 11.81 1.82 -1.16
N ASN A 19 12.67 1.18 -1.96
CA ASN A 19 13.98 1.66 -2.42
C ASN A 19 14.85 2.39 -1.36
N GLY A 20 14.64 2.13 -0.06
CA GLY A 20 15.29 2.84 1.04
C GLY A 20 14.81 4.27 1.37
N GLU A 21 13.83 4.86 0.67
CA GLU A 21 13.34 6.23 0.95
C GLU A 21 12.16 6.22 1.94
N LYS A 22 12.44 6.54 3.21
CA LYS A 22 11.50 6.40 4.35
C LYS A 22 10.44 7.51 4.48
N ASP A 23 10.61 8.64 3.78
CA ASP A 23 9.83 9.87 4.04
C ASP A 23 8.97 10.34 2.85
N ARG A 24 9.01 9.60 1.73
CA ARG A 24 8.25 9.93 0.52
C ARG A 24 6.91 9.20 0.50
N LEU A 25 5.93 9.70 -0.26
CA LEU A 25 4.68 8.99 -0.55
C LEU A 25 4.77 8.29 -1.91
N PRO A 26 4.26 7.05 -2.05
CA PRO A 26 4.32 6.31 -3.32
C PRO A 26 3.74 7.11 -4.48
N GLN A 27 4.38 7.04 -5.64
CA GLN A 27 3.93 7.65 -6.88
C GLN A 27 3.24 6.64 -7.79
N LYS A 28 2.40 7.15 -8.70
CA LYS A 28 1.71 6.32 -9.69
C LYS A 28 2.75 5.62 -10.57
N GLY A 29 2.56 4.33 -10.79
CA GLY A 29 3.41 3.51 -11.64
C GLY A 29 4.48 2.73 -10.88
N GLU A 30 4.77 3.11 -9.64
CA GLU A 30 5.78 2.47 -8.80
C GLU A 30 5.34 1.10 -8.27
N THR A 31 6.32 0.29 -7.90
CA THR A 31 6.13 -1.00 -7.24
C THR A 31 6.51 -0.88 -5.77
N LEU A 32 5.64 -1.39 -4.90
CA LEU A 32 5.87 -1.47 -3.47
C LEU A 32 5.98 -2.94 -3.08
N THR A 33 6.99 -3.27 -2.28
CA THR A 33 7.13 -4.61 -1.69
C THR A 33 6.66 -4.56 -0.26
N ALA A 34 5.73 -5.40 0.14
CA ALA A 34 5.25 -5.41 1.52
C ALA A 34 6.33 -5.94 2.47
N THR A 35 6.57 -5.27 3.61
CA THR A 35 7.47 -5.77 4.67
C THR A 35 6.72 -6.53 5.76
N GLY A 36 5.40 -6.42 5.78
CA GLY A 36 4.50 -7.08 6.71
C GLY A 36 3.15 -7.36 6.06
N SER A 37 2.22 -7.98 6.78
CA SER A 37 0.85 -8.14 6.27
C SER A 37 0.13 -6.79 6.22
N VAL A 38 -0.43 -6.44 5.05
CA VAL A 38 -1.15 -5.18 4.82
C VAL A 38 -2.56 -5.44 4.34
N HIS A 39 -3.58 -4.95 5.03
CA HIS A 39 -4.97 -5.10 4.60
C HIS A 39 -5.28 -4.33 3.31
N LEU A 40 -5.89 -5.01 2.35
CA LEU A 40 -6.49 -4.45 1.16
C LEU A 40 -7.94 -4.10 1.45
N ARG A 41 -8.35 -2.89 1.07
CA ARG A 41 -9.72 -2.42 1.21
C ARG A 41 -10.38 -2.17 -0.14
N GLU A 42 -11.68 -2.36 -0.17
CA GLU A 42 -12.50 -2.11 -1.37
C GLU A 42 -12.56 -0.63 -1.71
N ALA A 43 -12.64 0.24 -0.70
CA ALA A 43 -12.73 1.69 -0.82
C ALA A 43 -11.78 2.41 0.15
N LEU A 44 -11.73 3.74 0.04
CA LEU A 44 -10.94 4.61 0.89
C LEU A 44 -11.55 4.69 2.30
N GLY A 45 -10.74 4.39 3.32
CA GLY A 45 -11.12 4.60 4.72
C GLY A 45 -11.04 3.35 5.58
N CYS A 46 -10.80 3.55 6.87
CA CYS A 46 -10.59 2.45 7.83
C CYS A 46 -11.86 1.62 8.10
N ARG A 47 -13.04 2.14 7.73
CA ARG A 47 -14.32 1.45 7.83
C ARG A 47 -14.70 0.70 6.55
N ALA A 48 -13.98 0.91 5.44
CA ALA A 48 -14.26 0.19 4.20
C ALA A 48 -13.97 -1.32 4.37
N PRO A 49 -14.75 -2.21 3.75
CA PRO A 49 -14.54 -3.66 3.85
C PRO A 49 -13.10 -4.06 3.52
N ILE A 50 -12.55 -4.98 4.31
CA ILE A 50 -11.29 -5.64 4.00
C ILE A 50 -11.60 -6.76 3.02
N ILE A 51 -10.98 -6.72 1.84
CA ILE A 51 -11.19 -7.68 0.75
C ILE A 51 -10.00 -8.63 0.58
N GLY A 52 -8.96 -8.46 1.39
CA GLY A 52 -7.79 -9.33 1.43
C GLY A 52 -6.64 -8.69 2.19
N ALA A 53 -5.47 -9.32 2.13
CA ALA A 53 -4.22 -8.78 2.65
C ALA A 53 -3.09 -9.02 1.66
N ILE A 54 -2.12 -8.11 1.59
CA ILE A 54 -0.84 -8.33 0.92
C ILE A 54 0.06 -8.99 1.96
N ALA A 55 0.58 -10.17 1.64
CA ALA A 55 1.52 -10.88 2.49
C ALA A 55 2.90 -10.21 2.46
N PRO A 56 3.76 -10.43 3.47
CA PRO A 56 5.15 -9.99 3.41
C PRO A 56 5.82 -10.46 2.12
N GLU A 57 6.71 -9.64 1.57
CA GLU A 57 7.46 -9.86 0.32
C GLU A 57 6.61 -9.90 -0.96
N GLU A 58 5.29 -9.75 -0.87
CA GLU A 58 4.45 -9.55 -2.05
C GLU A 58 4.62 -8.14 -2.61
N GLN A 59 4.55 -8.06 -3.94
CA GLN A 59 4.68 -6.80 -4.66
C GLN A 59 3.33 -6.31 -5.20
N VAL A 60 3.11 -5.01 -5.07
CA VAL A 60 1.94 -4.33 -5.62
C VAL A 60 2.36 -3.12 -6.44
N ARG A 61 1.62 -2.85 -7.51
CA ARG A 61 1.83 -1.67 -8.34
C ARG A 61 0.87 -0.56 -7.94
N VAL A 62 1.39 0.65 -7.75
CA VAL A 62 0.62 1.84 -7.43
C VAL A 62 -0.08 2.35 -8.68
N LEU A 63 -1.41 2.36 -8.65
CA LEU A 63 -2.24 2.94 -9.70
C LEU A 63 -2.53 4.43 -9.45
N GLN A 64 -2.61 4.82 -8.17
CA GLN A 64 -2.84 6.21 -7.76
C GLN A 64 -2.07 6.52 -6.47
N ALA A 65 -1.28 7.59 -6.53
CA ALA A 65 -0.18 7.93 -5.61
C ALA A 65 -0.59 8.42 -4.22
N ARG A 66 -1.63 9.25 -4.11
CA ARG A 66 -2.01 9.83 -2.83
C ARG A 66 -3.46 10.24 -2.83
N ILE A 67 -4.19 9.69 -1.87
CA ILE A 67 -5.52 10.14 -1.51
C ILE A 67 -5.54 10.31 0.00
N VAL A 68 -5.72 11.54 0.49
CA VAL A 68 -5.81 11.79 1.93
C VAL A 68 -7.27 11.65 2.34
N ALA A 69 -7.57 10.68 3.19
CA ALA A 69 -8.93 10.46 3.68
C ALA A 69 -8.88 9.89 5.11
N ASN A 70 -9.73 10.41 6.00
CA ASN A 70 -9.85 9.94 7.39
C ASN A 70 -8.51 9.91 8.15
N CYS A 71 -7.70 10.97 8.03
CA CYS A 71 -6.37 11.06 8.66
C CYS A 71 -5.41 9.94 8.23
N HIS A 72 -5.59 9.38 7.03
CA HIS A 72 -4.72 8.37 6.45
C HIS A 72 -4.31 8.77 5.04
N HIS A 73 -3.10 8.36 4.64
CA HIS A 73 -2.67 8.38 3.24
C HIS A 73 -3.07 7.05 2.63
N TRP A 74 -3.83 7.10 1.54
CA TRP A 74 -4.24 5.93 0.78
C TRP A 74 -3.58 5.95 -0.59
N VAL A 75 -3.26 4.75 -1.07
CA VAL A 75 -2.81 4.52 -2.43
C VAL A 75 -3.67 3.43 -3.05
N GLN A 76 -4.06 3.64 -4.31
CA GLN A 76 -4.74 2.61 -5.07
C GLN A 76 -3.69 1.67 -5.64
N VAL A 77 -3.88 0.36 -5.49
CA VAL A 77 -2.90 -0.63 -5.90
C VAL A 77 -3.55 -1.76 -6.71
N LYS A 78 -2.71 -2.43 -7.51
CA LYS A 78 -2.99 -3.71 -8.14
C LYS A 78 -1.89 -4.69 -7.76
N ARG A 79 -2.26 -5.91 -7.35
CA ARG A 79 -1.27 -6.98 -7.13
C ARG A 79 -0.53 -7.27 -8.43
N ILE A 80 0.78 -7.44 -8.33
CA ILE A 80 1.58 -7.98 -9.42
C ILE A 80 1.48 -9.49 -9.25
N GLN A 81 0.77 -10.18 -10.15
CA GLN A 81 0.77 -11.65 -10.14
C GLN A 81 2.22 -12.09 -10.36
N LYS A 82 2.83 -12.76 -9.36
CA LYS A 82 4.03 -13.56 -9.61
C LYS A 82 3.60 -14.62 -10.62
N LYS A 83 4.14 -14.58 -11.84
CA LYS A 83 4.09 -15.76 -12.71
C LYS A 83 4.87 -16.84 -11.97
N GLU A 84 4.18 -17.85 -11.48
CA GLU A 84 4.82 -19.09 -11.06
C GLU A 84 5.66 -19.61 -12.24
N HIS A 85 6.89 -20.00 -11.95
CA HIS A 85 7.87 -20.45 -12.92
C HIS A 85 8.40 -21.82 -12.49
#